data_AF-A0A317Z4F4-F1
#
_entry.id   AF-A0A317Z4F4-F1
#
_cell.length_a   1.000
_cell.length_b   1.000
_cell.length_c   1.000
_cell.angle_alpha   90.00
_cell.angle_beta   90.00
_cell.angle_gamma   90.00
#
_symmetry.space_group_name_H-M   'P 1'
#
loop_
_entity.id
_entity.type
_entity.pdbx_description
1 polymer ?
#
loop_
_entity_poly.entity_id
_entity_poly.type
_entity_poly.pdbx_seq_one_letter_code
_entity_poly.pdbx_strand_id
1 'polypeptide(L)'
;LEQRHVQLDALKILGALTTYRLETQTDEGLLVLDHSLYLGTEDYELEFEVRDFEAGQQAFNNLLAQLKLSPVVPKNKVQRFFEYQRKLQ
;
A
#
# COMPACT_ATOMS: atom_id res chain seq x y z
N LEU A 1 -17.06 16.07 5.80
CA LEU A 1 -16.61 16.13 7.22
C LEU A 1 -17.64 16.85 8.10
N GLU A 2 -18.18 17.98 7.63
CA GLU A 2 -19.29 18.69 8.29
C GLU A 2 -20.56 17.84 8.43
N GLN A 3 -20.96 17.08 7.40
CA GLN A 3 -22.07 16.12 7.47
C GLN A 3 -21.88 15.01 8.51
N ARG A 4 -20.64 14.79 8.98
CA ARG A 4 -20.29 13.83 10.03
C ARG A 4 -19.94 14.53 11.36
N HIS A 5 -20.19 15.83 11.48
CA HIS A 5 -19.90 16.65 12.65
C HIS A 5 -18.43 16.58 13.12
N VAL A 6 -17.49 16.39 12.19
CA VAL A 6 -16.06 16.38 12.49
C VAL A 6 -15.54 17.82 12.44
N GLN A 7 -15.08 18.32 13.58
CA GLN A 7 -14.44 19.63 13.73
C GLN A 7 -13.06 19.61 13.06
N LEU A 8 -12.84 20.48 12.07
CA LEU A 8 -11.59 20.49 11.28
C LEU A 8 -10.39 20.93 12.10
N ASP A 9 -10.59 21.85 13.04
CA ASP A 9 -9.61 22.34 14.01
C ASP A 9 -9.21 21.28 15.05
N ALA A 10 -10.00 20.22 15.21
CA ALA A 10 -9.64 19.07 16.04
C ALA A 10 -8.72 18.06 15.31
N LEU A 11 -8.52 18.20 13.99
CA LEU A 11 -7.65 17.31 13.23
C LEU A 11 -6.18 17.59 13.56
N LYS A 12 -5.44 16.52 13.84
CA LYS A 12 -3.99 16.58 14.12
C LYS A 12 -3.23 15.78 13.08
N ILE A 13 -2.08 16.31 12.67
CA ILE A 13 -1.12 15.57 11.86
C ILE A 13 -0.47 14.53 12.77
N LEU A 14 -0.69 13.25 12.46
CA LEU A 14 -0.18 12.13 13.26
C LEU A 14 1.19 11.61 12.76
N GLY A 15 1.58 11.98 11.55
CA GLY A 15 2.83 11.56 10.93
C GLY A 15 2.85 11.80 9.43
N ALA A 16 3.93 11.34 8.80
CA ALA A 16 4.13 11.36 7.36
C ALA A 16 4.76 10.05 6.89
N LEU A 17 4.31 9.56 5.74
CA LEU A 17 4.86 8.41 5.03
C LEU A 17 5.07 8.85 3.59
N THR A 18 6.29 8.67 3.08
CA THR A 18 6.64 8.98 1.70
C THR A 18 6.65 7.70 0.90
N THR A 19 6.05 7.69 -0.28
CA THR A 19 6.09 6.55 -1.19
C THR A 19 6.68 6.99 -2.53
N TYR A 20 7.77 6.34 -2.94
CA TYR A 20 8.25 6.39 -4.32
C TYR A 20 7.56 5.29 -5.10
N ARG A 21 6.92 5.67 -6.21
CA ARG A 21 6.05 4.78 -6.97
C ARG A 21 6.57 4.61 -8.39
N LEU A 22 6.65 3.35 -8.82
CA LEU A 22 6.87 2.96 -10.21
C LEU A 22 5.63 2.24 -10.71
N GLU A 23 5.18 2.59 -11.91
CA GLU A 23 3.96 2.04 -12.49
C GLU A 23 4.25 1.53 -13.90
N THR A 24 3.65 0.40 -14.27
CA THR A 24 3.67 -0.11 -15.64
C THR A 24 2.32 -0.69 -16.01
N GLN A 25 1.81 -0.31 -17.18
CA GLN A 25 0.58 -0.87 -17.72
C GLN A 25 0.86 -2.27 -18.29
N THR A 26 0.05 -3.24 -17.90
CA THR A 26 -0.02 -4.59 -18.48
C THR A 26 -1.36 -4.79 -19.20
N ASP A 27 -1.50 -5.91 -19.90
CA ASP A 27 -2.74 -6.27 -20.59
C ASP A 27 -3.89 -6.51 -19.58
N GLU A 28 -3.57 -6.97 -18.37
CA GLU A 28 -4.54 -7.31 -17.33
C GLU A 28 -4.79 -6.17 -16.33
N GLY A 29 -3.89 -5.20 -16.19
CA GLY A 29 -4.04 -4.09 -15.24
C GLY A 29 -2.83 -3.17 -15.11
N LEU A 30 -2.84 -2.30 -14.09
CA LEU A 30 -1.71 -1.44 -13.75
C LEU A 30 -0.90 -2.09 -12.63
N LEU A 31 0.34 -2.46 -12.92
CA LEU A 31 1.27 -2.99 -11.93
C LEU A 31 2.02 -1.84 -11.25
N VAL A 32 2.01 -1.83 -9.93
CA VAL A 32 2.54 -0.74 -9.11
C VAL A 32 3.57 -1.29 -8.14
N LEU A 33 4.78 -0.72 -8.14
CA LEU A 33 5.83 -1.01 -7.17
C LEU A 33 6.05 0.23 -6.29
N ASP A 34 5.76 0.07 -5.00
CA ASP A 34 5.88 1.11 -4.00
C ASP A 34 7.10 0.86 -3.11
N HIS A 35 7.94 1.87 -2.96
CA HIS A 35 8.97 1.96 -1.94
C HIS A 35 8.55 3.01 -0.92
N SER A 36 8.20 2.58 0.29
CA SER A 36 7.69 3.48 1.34
C SER A 36 8.74 3.75 2.41
N LEU A 37 8.87 5.01 2.83
CA LEU A 37 9.76 5.47 3.89
C LEU A 37 8.95 6.18 4.97
N TYR A 38 9.16 5.77 6.21
CA TYR A 38 8.49 6.35 7.36
C TYR A 38 9.24 6.02 8.65
N LEU A 39 9.25 6.96 9.62
CA LEU A 39 9.81 6.73 10.97
C LEU A 39 11.23 6.12 11.00
N GLY A 40 12.07 6.42 10.00
CA GLY A 40 13.43 5.88 9.89
C GLY A 40 13.52 4.43 9.39
N THR A 41 12.39 3.83 8.97
CA THR A 41 12.33 2.52 8.32
C THR A 41 11.82 2.65 6.89
N GLU A 42 11.99 1.58 6.13
CA GLU A 42 11.45 1.42 4.78
C GLU A 42 10.79 0.05 4.60
N ASP A 43 9.91 -0.05 3.61
CA ASP A 43 9.40 -1.31 3.10
C ASP A 43 8.97 -1.18 1.62
N TYR A 44 8.58 -2.32 1.05
CA TYR A 44 8.27 -2.47 -0.37
C TYR A 44 6.94 -3.19 -0.55
N GLU A 45 6.14 -2.74 -1.50
CA GLU A 45 4.83 -3.31 -1.80
C GLU A 45 4.65 -3.44 -3.32
N LEU A 46 4.13 -4.58 -3.77
CA LEU A 46 3.74 -4.80 -5.15
C LEU A 46 2.21 -4.88 -5.19
N GLU A 47 1.57 -3.94 -5.88
CA GLU A 47 0.12 -3.83 -6.02
C GLU A 47 -0.28 -4.06 -7.48
N PHE A 48 -1.49 -4.59 -7.71
CA PHE A 48 -2.03 -4.77 -9.05
C PHE A 48 -3.46 -4.25 -9.15
N GLU A 49 -3.63 -3.12 -9.86
CA GLU A 49 -4.91 -2.48 -10.04
C GLU A 49 -5.60 -3.04 -11.30
N VAL A 50 -6.71 -3.72 -11.10
CA VAL A 50 -7.42 -4.49 -12.13
C VAL A 50 -8.90 -4.14 -12.12
N ARG A 51 -9.57 -4.29 -13.27
CA ARG A 51 -11.02 -4.09 -13.38
C ARG A 51 -11.82 -5.30 -12.93
N ASP A 52 -11.32 -6.49 -13.24
CA ASP A 52 -11.88 -7.77 -12.83
C ASP A 52 -10.98 -8.39 -11.77
N PHE A 53 -11.51 -8.59 -10.57
CA PHE A 53 -10.74 -9.11 -9.45
C PHE A 53 -10.28 -10.55 -9.65
N GLU A 54 -11.13 -11.41 -10.21
CA GLU A 54 -10.83 -12.83 -10.34
C GLU A 54 -9.76 -13.07 -11.40
N ALA A 55 -9.92 -12.46 -12.58
CA ALA A 55 -8.91 -12.50 -13.64
C ALA A 55 -7.59 -11.85 -13.19
N GLY A 56 -7.68 -10.70 -12.51
CA GLY A 56 -6.51 -10.00 -12.01
C GLY A 56 -5.75 -10.77 -10.93
N GLN A 57 -6.45 -11.44 -10.02
CA GLN A 57 -5.82 -12.28 -9.00
C GLN A 57 -5.07 -13.46 -9.61
N GLN A 58 -5.63 -14.11 -10.65
CA GLN A 58 -4.95 -15.18 -11.37
C GLN A 58 -3.68 -14.66 -12.07
N ALA A 59 -3.78 -13.55 -12.80
CA ALA A 59 -2.64 -12.92 -13.46
C ALA A 59 -1.54 -12.51 -12.45
N PHE A 60 -1.93 -11.94 -11.31
CA PHE A 60 -1.00 -11.53 -10.27
C PHE A 60 -0.28 -12.73 -9.65
N ASN A 61 -1.00 -13.81 -9.33
CA ASN A 61 -0.39 -15.03 -8.79
C ASN A 61 0.61 -15.66 -9.78
N ASN A 62 0.30 -15.63 -11.08
CA ASN A 62 1.22 -16.09 -12.12
C ASN A 62 2.50 -15.24 -12.17
N LEU A 63 2.36 -13.91 -12.12
CA LEU A 63 3.50 -12.99 -12.05
C LEU A 63 4.38 -13.26 -10.82
N LEU A 64 3.76 -13.38 -9.64
CA LEU A 64 4.49 -13.69 -8.40
C LEU A 64 5.24 -15.02 -8.51
N ALA A 65 4.62 -16.06 -9.08
CA ALA A 65 5.27 -17.34 -9.29
C ALA A 65 6.48 -17.25 -10.24
N GLN A 66 6.36 -16.47 -11.34
CA GLN A 66 7.47 -16.22 -12.27
C GLN A 66 8.64 -15.49 -11.60
N LEU A 67 8.33 -14.52 -10.73
CA LEU A 67 9.31 -13.78 -9.95
C LEU A 67 9.82 -14.55 -8.72
N LYS A 68 9.29 -15.76 -8.47
CA LYS A 68 9.59 -16.59 -7.28
C LYS A 68 9.29 -15.86 -5.96
N LEU A 69 8.22 -15.08 -5.96
CA LEU A 69 7.72 -14.36 -4.79
C LEU A 69 6.55 -15.12 -4.17
N SER A 70 6.54 -15.19 -2.84
CA SER A 70 5.41 -15.74 -2.08
C SER A 70 4.48 -14.60 -1.68
N PRO A 71 3.17 -14.65 -2.04
CA PRO A 71 2.23 -13.63 -1.62
C PRO A 71 2.06 -13.64 -0.11
N VAL A 72 2.10 -12.46 0.49
CA VAL A 72 1.68 -12.22 1.88
C VAL A 72 0.67 -11.08 1.83
N VAL A 73 -0.48 -11.26 2.48
CA VAL A 73 -1.48 -10.19 2.57
C VAL A 73 -0.89 -9.03 3.38
N PRO A 74 -0.63 -7.87 2.76
CA PRO A 74 -0.01 -6.76 3.49
C PRO A 74 -1.05 -6.05 4.35
N LYS A 75 -0.59 -5.47 5.45
CA LYS A 75 -1.37 -4.46 6.17
C LYS A 75 -1.30 -3.15 5.37
N ASN A 76 -2.37 -2.36 5.38
CA ASN A 76 -2.33 -1.06 4.69
C ASN A 76 -1.25 -0.14 5.27
N LYS A 77 -0.77 0.81 4.45
CA LYS A 77 0.33 1.75 4.76
C LYS A 77 0.11 2.51 6.09
N VAL A 78 -1.11 2.98 6.35
CA VAL A 78 -1.47 3.71 7.58
C VAL A 78 -1.37 2.81 8.81
N GLN A 79 -1.85 1.57 8.73
CA GLN A 79 -1.74 0.60 9.81
C GLN A 79 -0.28 0.23 10.08
N ARG A 80 0.53 0.00 9.04
CA ARG A 80 1.96 -0.28 9.18
C ARG A 80 2.70 0.87 9.87
N PHE A 81 2.39 2.11 9.48
CA PHE A 81 2.94 3.30 10.11
C PHE A 81 2.67 3.33 11.62
N PHE A 82 1.41 3.20 12.04
CA PHE A 82 1.05 3.30 13.46
C PHE A 82 1.54 2.09 14.29
N GLU A 83 1.58 0.90 13.69
CA GLU A 83 2.17 -0.27 14.37
C GLU A 83 3.66 -0.10 14.61
N TYR A 84 4.40 0.50 13.66
CA TYR A 84 5.81 0.82 13.85
C TYR A 84 6.00 1.94 14.86
N GLN A 85 5.20 3.02 14.77
CA GLN A 85 5.24 4.13 15.73
C GLN A 85 5.07 3.65 17.17
N ARG A 86 4.14 2.73 17.41
CA ARG A 86 3.89 2.15 18.75
C ARG A 86 5.07 1.31 19.26
N LYS A 87 5.89 0.73 18.39
CA LYS A 87 7.09 -0.04 18.79
C LYS A 87 8.26 0.85 19.20
N LEU A 88 8.27 2.11 18.77
CA LEU A 88 9.32 3.08 19.12
C LEU A 88 9.08 3.77 20.48
N GLN A 89 7.91 3.56 21.08
CA GLN A 89 7.52 4.09 22.40
C GLN A 89 7.78 3.04 23.48
#